data_AF-A0A3N5G6U2-F1
#
_entry.id   AF-A0A3N5G6U2-F1
#
_cell.length_a   1.000
_cell.length_b   1.000
_cell.length_c   1.000
_cell.angle_alpha   90.00
_cell.angle_beta   90.00
_cell.angle_gamma   90.00
#
_symmetry.space_group_name_H-M   'P 1'
#
loop_
_entity.id
_entity.type
_entity.pdbx_description
1 polymer ?
#
loop_
_entity_poly.entity_id
_entity_poly.type
_entity_poly.pdbx_seq_one_letter_code
_entity_poly.pdbx_strand_id
1 'polypeptide(L)'
;MFLWARVDVFTDLQPVLTPTVVTRVWTDPALLSAGLAFATSALLILLAHELGHYIACRLYRLPSTVPYFLPVPFNFGTFGAFIRIRAPIRSRAELFDVGIAGPLAGFVMLIPFLLYGVWRS
;
A
#
# COMPACT_ATOMS: atom_id res chain seq x y z
N MET A 1 8.03 30.45 -3.81
CA MET A 1 7.93 29.07 -4.29
C MET A 1 7.28 28.28 -3.17
N PHE A 2 5.97 28.10 -3.28
CA PHE A 2 5.10 27.77 -2.17
C PHE A 2 4.99 26.25 -2.06
N LEU A 3 5.62 25.69 -1.03
CA LEU A 3 5.64 24.27 -0.68
C LEU A 3 4.28 23.88 -0.05
N TRP A 4 3.18 24.02 -0.79
CA TRP A 4 1.96 23.33 -0.41
C TRP A 4 2.09 21.93 -1.01
N ALA A 5 2.15 20.91 -0.14
CA ALA A 5 1.60 19.62 -0.53
C ALA A 5 0.27 19.89 -1.25
N ARG A 6 -0.11 19.12 -2.27
CA ARG A 6 -1.34 19.33 -3.07
C ARG A 6 -2.62 19.07 -2.26
N VAL A 7 -2.71 19.66 -1.07
CA VAL A 7 -3.84 19.68 -0.15
C VAL A 7 -4.87 20.68 -0.63
N ASP A 8 -4.49 21.65 -1.48
CA ASP A 8 -5.37 22.59 -2.16
C ASP A 8 -6.55 21.88 -2.84
N VAL A 9 -6.28 20.76 -3.49
CA VAL A 9 -7.30 19.92 -4.16
C VAL A 9 -8.28 19.28 -3.16
N PHE A 10 -7.84 19.01 -1.93
CA PHE A 10 -8.64 18.32 -0.90
C PHE A 10 -9.28 19.27 0.13
N THR A 11 -8.89 20.55 0.17
CA THR A 11 -9.30 21.52 1.20
C THR A 11 -10.82 21.69 1.30
N ASP A 12 -11.51 21.60 0.16
CA ASP A 12 -12.96 21.83 0.07
C ASP A 12 -13.78 20.54 0.20
N LEU A 13 -13.14 19.38 0.42
CA LEU A 13 -13.84 18.12 0.63
C LEU A 13 -14.16 17.93 2.11
N GLN A 14 -15.43 17.69 2.41
CA GLN A 14 -15.81 17.22 3.73
C GLN A 14 -15.18 15.83 3.97
N PRO A 15 -14.63 15.56 5.17
CA PRO A 15 -14.00 14.28 5.49
C PRO A 15 -15.05 13.17 5.78
N VAL A 16 -16.17 13.19 5.06
CA VAL A 16 -17.31 12.29 5.22
C VAL A 16 -17.78 11.87 3.84
N LEU A 17 -18.10 10.58 3.69
CA LEU A 17 -18.65 10.00 2.46
C LEU A 17 -20.12 10.39 2.28
N THR A 18 -20.39 11.65 2.00
CA THR A 18 -21.71 12.13 1.60
C THR A 18 -21.92 11.91 0.08
N PRO A 19 -23.16 11.78 -0.41
CA PRO A 19 -23.41 11.62 -1.85
C PRO A 19 -22.82 12.74 -2.71
N THR A 20 -22.77 13.96 -2.17
CA THR A 20 -22.14 15.12 -2.80
C THR A 20 -20.62 14.98 -2.91
N VAL A 21 -19.94 14.53 -1.85
CA VAL A 21 -18.50 14.23 -1.86
C VAL A 21 -18.18 13.13 -2.87
N VAL A 22 -18.94 12.03 -2.85
CA VAL A 22 -18.75 10.92 -3.79
C VAL A 22 -18.89 11.39 -5.23
N THR A 23 -19.98 12.11 -5.54
CA THR A 23 -20.22 12.62 -6.90
C THR A 23 -19.10 13.55 -7.36
N ARG A 24 -18.63 14.46 -6.50
CA ARG A 24 -17.54 15.39 -6.80
C ARG A 24 -16.22 14.66 -7.08
N VAL A 25 -15.89 13.62 -6.30
CA VAL A 25 -14.69 12.81 -6.55
C VAL A 25 -14.77 12.11 -7.91
N TRP A 26 -15.93 11.60 -8.31
CA TRP A 26 -16.08 10.92 -9.60
C TRP A 26 -16.11 11.84 -10.82
N THR A 27 -16.49 13.11 -10.65
CA THR A 27 -16.61 14.07 -11.76
C THR A 27 -15.40 14.98 -11.91
N ASP A 28 -14.58 15.14 -10.88
CA ASP A 28 -13.40 16.02 -10.89
C ASP A 28 -12.12 15.25 -11.29
N PRO A 29 -11.54 15.50 -12.48
CA PRO A 29 -10.33 14.82 -12.94
C PRO A 29 -9.11 15.08 -12.04
N ALA A 30 -9.04 16.25 -11.38
CA ALA A 30 -7.91 16.58 -10.52
C ALA A 30 -7.93 15.70 -9.25
N LEU A 31 -9.12 15.53 -8.64
CA LEU A 31 -9.32 14.65 -7.49
C LEU A 31 -9.02 13.18 -7.83
N LEU A 32 -9.51 12.70 -8.98
CA LEU A 32 -9.21 11.35 -9.45
C LEU A 32 -7.71 11.14 -9.65
N SER A 33 -7.03 12.07 -10.31
CA SER A 33 -5.59 11.95 -10.57
C SER A 33 -4.76 11.91 -9.28
N ALA A 34 -5.11 12.75 -8.30
CA ALA A 34 -4.44 12.79 -7.00
C ALA A 34 -4.71 11.52 -6.18
N GLY A 35 -5.96 11.08 -6.13
CA GLY A 35 -6.36 9.84 -5.46
C GLY A 35 -5.70 8.60 -6.08
N LEU A 36 -5.63 8.52 -7.41
CA LEU A 36 -4.97 7.43 -8.12
C LEU A 36 -3.45 7.43 -7.88
N ALA A 37 -2.78 8.58 -7.92
CA ALA A 37 -1.35 8.67 -7.63
C ALA A 37 -1.04 8.15 -6.20
N PHE A 38 -1.86 8.52 -5.22
CA PHE A 38 -1.75 8.00 -3.86
C PHE A 38 -2.04 6.49 -3.79
N ALA A 39 -3.20 6.06 -4.28
CA ALA A 39 -3.65 4.67 -4.17
C ALA A 39 -2.68 3.71 -4.87
N THR A 40 -2.20 4.04 -6.06
CA THR A 40 -1.25 3.21 -6.81
C THR A 40 0.07 3.02 -6.07
N SER A 41 0.66 4.11 -5.55
CA SER A 41 1.90 4.03 -4.77
C SER A 41 1.71 3.19 -3.51
N ALA A 42 0.63 3.41 -2.75
CA ALA A 42 0.33 2.65 -1.54
C ALA A 42 0.11 1.16 -1.83
N LEU A 43 -0.70 0.82 -2.84
CA LEU A 43 -0.98 -0.57 -3.22
C LEU A 43 0.28 -1.30 -3.70
N LEU A 44 1.15 -0.62 -4.45
CA LEU A 44 2.41 -1.21 -4.92
C LEU A 44 3.39 -1.45 -3.78
N ILE A 45 3.49 -0.53 -2.83
CA ILE A 45 4.34 -0.71 -1.63
C ILE A 45 3.83 -1.88 -0.78
N LEU A 46 2.52 -1.97 -0.54
CA LEU A 46 1.91 -3.09 0.20
C LEU A 46 2.09 -4.42 -0.54
N LEU A 47 1.92 -4.42 -1.86
CA LEU A 47 2.14 -5.61 -2.66
C LEU A 47 3.59 -6.08 -2.56
N ALA A 48 4.55 -5.16 -2.69
CA ALA A 48 5.97 -5.46 -2.56
C ALA A 48 6.32 -5.99 -1.16
N HIS A 49 5.71 -5.42 -0.11
CA HIS A 49 5.86 -5.89 1.26
C HIS A 49 5.45 -7.36 1.42
N GLU A 50 4.24 -7.70 1.00
CA GLU A 50 3.76 -9.09 1.10
C GLU A 50 4.50 -10.05 0.16
N LEU A 51 4.95 -9.55 -0.99
CA LEU A 51 5.78 -10.34 -1.90
C LEU A 51 7.14 -10.66 -1.26
N GLY A 52 7.72 -9.74 -0.47
CA GLY A 52 8.93 -9.99 0.31
C GLY A 52 8.75 -11.16 1.29
N HIS A 53 7.66 -11.15 2.06
CA HIS A 53 7.30 -12.28 2.93
C HIS A 53 7.10 -13.58 2.14
N TYR A 54 6.41 -13.50 0.98
CA TYR A 54 6.17 -14.67 0.13
C TYR A 54 7.47 -15.28 -0.39
N ILE A 55 8.39 -14.46 -0.90
CA ILE A 55 9.70 -14.90 -1.41
C ILE A 55 10.51 -15.56 -0.28
N ALA A 56 10.57 -14.95 0.91
CA ALA A 56 11.26 -15.55 2.05
C ALA A 56 10.65 -16.91 2.44
N CYS A 57 9.32 -17.03 2.47
CA CYS A 57 8.64 -18.31 2.68
C CYS A 57 9.04 -19.34 1.61
N ARG A 58 9.13 -18.95 0.33
CA ARG A 58 9.54 -19.84 -0.76
C ARG A 58 10.98 -20.32 -0.63
N LEU A 59 11.90 -19.44 -0.21
CA LEU A 59 13.30 -19.79 0.04
C LEU A 59 13.42 -20.81 1.18
N TYR A 60 12.67 -20.62 2.26
CA TYR A 60 12.60 -21.53 3.40
C TYR A 60 11.67 -22.75 3.20
N ARG A 61 11.08 -22.92 2.01
CA ARG A 61 10.13 -23.99 1.68
C ARG A 61 8.92 -24.05 2.64
N LEU A 62 8.54 -22.90 3.20
CA LEU A 62 7.37 -22.76 4.04
C LEU A 62 6.12 -22.63 3.16
N PRO A 63 5.09 -23.49 3.36
CA PRO A 63 3.85 -23.37 2.61
C PRO A 63 3.12 -22.08 3.01
N SER A 64 2.95 -21.18 2.05
CA SER A 64 2.23 -19.90 2.21
C SER A 64 1.19 -19.71 1.10
N THR A 65 0.22 -18.82 1.32
CA THR A 65 -0.67 -18.36 0.25
C THR A 65 0.05 -17.36 -0.66
N VAL A 66 -0.48 -17.16 -1.86
CA VAL A 66 -0.15 -15.97 -2.65
C VAL A 66 -0.58 -14.70 -1.90
N PRO A 67 0.06 -13.54 -2.16
CA PRO A 67 -0.40 -12.28 -1.60
C PRO A 67 -1.80 -11.95 -2.12
N TYR A 68 -2.71 -11.60 -1.23
CA TYR A 68 -4.03 -11.11 -1.59
C TYR A 68 -4.41 -9.91 -0.74
N PHE A 69 -5.13 -8.98 -1.35
CA PHE A 69 -5.63 -7.78 -0.68
C PHE A 69 -6.92 -8.12 0.07
N LEU A 70 -7.05 -7.64 1.31
CA LEU A 70 -8.27 -7.79 2.10
C LEU A 70 -9.23 -6.63 1.77
N PRO A 71 -10.35 -6.88 1.08
CA PRO A 71 -11.34 -5.83 0.84
C PRO A 71 -11.99 -5.41 2.16
N VAL A 72 -12.26 -4.11 2.31
CA VAL A 72 -13.01 -3.59 3.46
C VAL A 72 -14.51 -3.90 3.26
N PRO A 73 -15.20 -4.57 4.21
CA PRO A 73 -16.58 -5.03 4.00
C PRO A 73 -17.64 -3.93 4.00
N PHE A 74 -17.34 -2.73 4.52
CA PHE A 74 -18.33 -1.65 4.68
C PHE A 74 -17.87 -0.28 4.13
N ASN A 75 -16.69 -0.17 3.50
CA ASN A 75 -16.13 1.08 2.98
C ASN A 75 -15.24 0.81 1.74
N PHE A 76 -14.81 1.87 1.04
CA PHE A 76 -13.84 1.78 -0.05
C PHE A 76 -12.40 1.67 0.47
N GLY A 77 -11.60 0.78 -0.12
CA GLY A 77 -10.18 0.55 0.23
C GLY A 77 -9.87 -0.91 0.56
N THR A 78 -8.63 -1.17 0.97
CA THR A 78 -8.17 -2.48 1.44
C THR A 78 -7.62 -2.34 2.87
N PHE A 79 -7.85 -3.31 3.76
CA PHE A 79 -7.19 -3.34 5.07
C PHE A 79 -5.67 -3.60 4.98
N GLY A 80 -5.17 -3.85 3.77
CA GLY A 80 -3.80 -4.23 3.47
C GLY A 80 -3.79 -5.41 2.51
N ALA A 81 -2.58 -5.85 2.16
CA ALA A 81 -2.35 -7.17 1.61
C ALA A 81 -1.81 -8.07 2.72
N PHE A 82 -2.04 -9.37 2.64
CA PHE A 82 -1.41 -10.31 3.56
C PHE A 82 -1.14 -11.67 2.91
N ILE A 83 -0.13 -12.37 3.43
CA ILE A 83 0.08 -13.81 3.21
C ILE A 83 -0.30 -14.62 4.45
N ARG A 84 -0.76 -15.86 4.25
CA ARG A 84 -0.99 -16.82 5.33
C ARG A 84 0.03 -17.95 5.27
N ILE A 85 0.91 -18.01 6.26
CA ILE A 85 1.85 -19.12 6.46
C ILE A 85 1.07 -20.30 7.06
N ARG A 86 1.12 -21.47 6.43
CA ARG A 86 0.32 -22.66 6.77
C ARG A 86 1.07 -23.70 7.61
N ALA A 87 2.34 -23.44 7.93
CA ALA A 87 3.18 -24.32 8.72
C ALA A 87 3.84 -23.57 9.87
N PRO A 88 4.18 -24.26 10.98
CA PRO A 88 4.95 -23.67 12.07
C PRO A 88 6.38 -23.38 11.60
N ILE A 89 6.87 -22.19 11.94
CA ILE A 89 8.26 -21.77 11.71
C ILE A 89 9.13 -22.44 12.79
N ARG A 90 10.18 -23.16 12.38
CA ARG A 90 10.90 -24.08 13.28
C ARG A 90 12.13 -23.45 13.91
N SER A 91 12.65 -22.36 13.33
CA SER A 91 13.84 -21.68 13.83
C SER A 91 13.62 -20.17 14.00
N ARG A 92 14.37 -19.58 14.95
CA ARG A 92 14.36 -18.12 15.16
C ARG A 92 14.92 -17.36 13.96
N ALA A 93 15.86 -17.97 13.24
CA ALA A 93 16.44 -17.40 12.03
C ALA A 93 15.39 -17.33 10.91
N GLU A 94 14.65 -18.41 10.65
CA GLU A 94 13.53 -18.39 9.69
C GLU A 94 12.48 -17.33 10.06
N LEU A 95 12.14 -17.22 11.35
CA LEU A 95 11.16 -16.24 11.83
C LEU A 95 11.65 -14.81 11.59
N PHE A 96 12.93 -14.54 11.88
CA PHE A 96 13.53 -13.24 11.68
C PHE A 96 13.60 -12.87 10.19
N ASP A 97 14.10 -13.78 9.35
CA ASP A 97 14.28 -13.53 7.92
C ASP A 97 12.95 -13.35 7.21
N VAL A 98 11.97 -14.20 7.50
CA VAL A 98 10.61 -14.02 6.99
C VAL A 98 10.03 -12.70 7.52
N GLY A 99 10.24 -12.37 8.79
CA GLY A 99 9.72 -11.14 9.42
C GLY A 99 10.28 -9.85 8.82
N ILE A 100 11.59 -9.81 8.49
CA ILE A 100 12.22 -8.60 7.93
C ILE A 100 12.06 -8.48 6.41
N ALA A 101 11.87 -9.59 5.69
CA ALA A 101 11.80 -9.58 4.23
C ALA A 101 10.69 -8.67 3.68
N GLY A 102 9.52 -8.64 4.34
CA GLY A 102 8.42 -7.77 3.92
C GLY A 102 8.72 -6.28 4.07
N PRO A 103 9.07 -5.81 5.29
CA PRO A 103 9.50 -4.43 5.51
C PRO A 103 10.62 -3.97 4.58
N LEU A 104 11.63 -4.81 4.33
CA LEU A 104 12.74 -4.48 3.44
C LEU A 104 12.27 -4.31 1.99
N ALA A 105 11.46 -5.24 1.48
CA ALA A 105 10.92 -5.15 0.13
C ALA A 105 10.00 -3.93 -0.06
N GLY A 106 9.13 -3.65 0.92
CA GLY A 106 8.30 -2.46 0.93
C GLY A 106 9.12 -1.17 0.97
N PHE A 107 10.20 -1.13 1.76
CA PHE A 107 11.11 0.02 1.82
C PHE A 107 11.84 0.27 0.50
N VAL A 108 12.36 -0.78 -0.15
CA VAL A 108 12.98 -0.66 -1.47
C VAL A 108 11.99 -0.11 -2.49
N MET A 109 10.73 -0.58 -2.45
CA MET A 109 9.68 -0.08 -3.34
C MET A 109 9.26 1.38 -3.02
N LEU A 110 9.36 1.80 -1.77
CA LEU A 110 9.09 3.18 -1.35
C LEU A 110 10.08 4.19 -1.95
N ILE A 111 11.36 3.84 -2.06
CA ILE A 111 12.44 4.74 -2.55
C ILE A 111 12.10 5.42 -3.88
N PRO A 112 11.74 4.73 -4.98
CA PRO A 112 11.43 5.39 -6.24
C PRO A 112 10.24 6.35 -6.14
N PHE A 113 9.20 6.01 -5.37
CA PHE A 113 8.06 6.90 -5.15
C PHE A 113 8.45 8.15 -4.34
N LEU A 114 9.29 7.98 -3.32
CA LEU A 114 9.82 9.09 -2.53
C LEU A 114 10.66 10.03 -3.41
N LEU A 115 11.60 9.48 -4.18
CA LEU A 115 12.44 10.27 -5.09
C LEU A 115 11.60 11.00 -6.13
N TYR A 116 10.61 10.33 -6.72
CA TYR A 116 9.69 10.96 -7.67
C TYR A 116 8.88 12.09 -7.02
N GLY A 117 8.37 11.88 -5.80
CA GLY A 117 7.63 12.88 -5.05
C GLY A 117 8.47 14.11 -4.74
N VAL A 118 9.70 13.91 -4.26
CA VAL A 118 10.67 14.97 -3.96
C VAL A 118 11.11 15.70 -5.23
N TRP A 119 11.26 15.01 -6.35
CA TRP A 119 11.62 15.64 -7.63
C TRP A 119 10.47 16.51 -8.19
N ARG A 120 9.23 16.15 -7.88
CA ARG A 120 8.01 16.88 -8.32
C ARG A 120 7.59 18.02 -7.40
N SER A 121 8.08 18.07 -6.16
CA SER A 121 7.76 19.07 -5.13
C SER A 121 8.62 20.31 -5.21
#